data_AF-A0A318D1Q7-F1
#
_entry.id   AF-A0A318D1Q7-F1
#
_cell.length_a   1.000
_cell.length_b   1.000
_cell.length_c   1.000
_cell.angle_alpha   90.00
_cell.angle_beta   90.00
_cell.angle_gamma   90.00
#
_symmetry.space_group_name_H-M   'P 1'
#
loop_
_entity.id
_entity.type
_entity.pdbx_description
1 polymer ?
#
loop_
_entity_poly.entity_id
_entity_poly.type
_entity_poly.pdbx_seq_one_letter_code
_entity_poly.pdbx_strand_id
1 'polypeptide(L)'
;MMTNFLSRLAVTISALCFFASAQGSPVELTVNGGNKIEAVIELAGGIEADFTISFENVIGLNEESIGLSAEVVDITDLNLLNRLPSVLDTNLLSAFPMLITVEPLSSQGLSFEGLVTVDIHTHNLEYTAGTPLRLFKAPLGGEFKDITMTMGSGSYRARGTTGKFSQFLILADLRLPTTVVNTKMSNLATNLSNFSTQMSAATYTALSAKLNEVQQLIAVQNYTQASDKLNEFKQIVEAARGLDIPDVWRSSRDIDNVAGELMALANTLRFSLRLIN
;
A
#
# COMPACT_ATOMS: atom_id res chain seq x y z
N MET A 1 30.82 -60.45 41.99
CA MET A 1 30.55 -59.20 42.72
C MET A 1 31.16 -58.08 41.90
N MET A 2 30.35 -57.30 41.16
CA MET A 2 29.89 -55.95 41.57
C MET A 2 31.09 -54.99 41.73
N THR A 3 31.29 -53.89 41.01
CA THR A 3 30.33 -52.91 40.43
C THR A 3 31.06 -51.87 39.57
N ASN A 4 30.44 -51.49 38.44
CA ASN A 4 30.33 -50.21 37.70
C ASN A 4 31.29 -49.04 38.01
N PHE A 5 31.60 -48.20 37.00
CA PHE A 5 31.12 -46.80 36.95
C PHE A 5 31.41 -46.09 35.59
N LEU A 6 30.30 -45.81 34.88
CA LEU A 6 30.01 -44.68 33.96
C LEU A 6 30.75 -44.51 32.62
N SER A 7 30.11 -45.00 31.54
CA SER A 7 30.17 -44.37 30.22
C SER A 7 29.12 -43.26 30.13
N ARG A 8 29.54 -42.06 29.70
CA ARG A 8 28.65 -40.92 29.45
C ARG A 8 28.05 -41.05 28.05
N LEU A 9 26.76 -41.35 27.98
CA LEU A 9 25.97 -41.23 26.75
C LEU A 9 25.40 -39.79 26.71
N ALA A 10 25.91 -38.98 25.78
CA ALA A 10 25.32 -37.69 25.47
C ALA A 10 24.13 -37.92 24.52
N VAL A 11 22.91 -37.67 25.00
CA VAL A 11 21.72 -37.63 24.17
C VAL A 11 21.49 -36.17 23.78
N THR A 12 21.78 -35.85 22.52
CA THR A 12 21.44 -34.56 21.91
C THR A 12 19.97 -34.62 21.49
N ILE A 13 19.09 -33.89 22.19
CA ILE A 13 17.70 -33.70 21.78
C ILE A 13 17.70 -32.56 20.75
N SER A 14 17.57 -32.89 19.46
CA SER A 14 17.25 -31.92 18.42
C SER A 14 15.80 -31.49 18.60
N ALA A 15 15.57 -30.28 19.09
CA ALA A 15 14.28 -29.63 19.03
C ALA A 15 14.01 -29.20 17.57
N LEU A 16 13.11 -29.93 16.89
CA LEU A 16 12.49 -29.44 15.65
C LEU A 16 11.54 -28.31 16.03
N CYS A 17 11.97 -27.07 15.79
CA CYS A 17 11.07 -25.92 15.77
C CYS A 17 10.15 -26.06 14.54
N PHE A 18 8.91 -26.50 14.78
CA PHE A 18 7.83 -26.27 13.82
C PHE A 18 7.55 -24.76 13.80
N PHE A 19 7.92 -24.09 12.72
CA PHE A 19 7.34 -22.80 12.40
C PHE A 19 5.88 -23.06 12.05
N ALA A 20 4.97 -22.77 12.99
CA ALA A 20 3.56 -22.63 12.67
C ALA A 20 3.45 -21.37 11.77
N SER A 21 3.31 -21.58 10.47
CA SER A 21 2.84 -20.53 9.58
C SER A 21 1.43 -20.15 10.03
N ALA A 22 1.21 -18.86 10.30
CA ALA A 22 -0.14 -18.33 10.50
C ALA A 22 -0.97 -18.72 9.27
N GLN A 23 -1.99 -19.55 9.47
CA GLN A 23 -2.90 -19.92 8.40
C GLN A 23 -3.91 -18.77 8.28
N GLY A 24 -3.82 -18.01 7.19
CA GLY A 24 -4.84 -17.03 6.83
C GLY A 24 -6.20 -17.71 6.73
N SER A 25 -7.25 -17.02 7.18
CA SER A 25 -8.63 -17.49 7.03
C SER A 25 -8.99 -17.51 5.53
N PRO A 26 -9.81 -18.45 5.04
CA PRO A 26 -10.30 -18.41 3.67
C PRO A 26 -11.01 -17.08 3.44
N VAL A 27 -10.57 -16.33 2.42
CA VAL A 27 -11.20 -15.08 1.99
C VAL A 27 -12.20 -15.41 0.90
N GLU A 28 -13.48 -15.09 1.12
CA GLU A 28 -14.49 -15.26 0.07
C GLU A 28 -14.27 -14.21 -1.01
N LEU A 29 -13.97 -14.67 -2.22
CA LEU A 29 -13.58 -13.86 -3.36
C LEU A 29 -14.68 -13.88 -4.43
N THR A 30 -14.93 -12.74 -5.05
CA THR A 30 -15.78 -12.62 -6.24
C THR A 30 -15.09 -11.73 -7.26
N VAL A 31 -14.97 -12.22 -8.49
CA VAL A 31 -14.42 -11.44 -9.62
C VAL A 31 -15.59 -10.90 -10.44
N ASN A 32 -15.76 -9.58 -10.43
CA ASN A 32 -16.89 -8.88 -11.05
C ASN A 32 -16.46 -8.10 -12.29
N GLY A 33 -17.20 -8.25 -13.39
CA GLY A 33 -17.06 -7.39 -14.58
C GLY A 33 -15.72 -7.45 -15.31
N GLY A 34 -14.84 -8.41 -14.98
CA GLY A 34 -13.54 -8.62 -15.62
C GLY A 34 -12.42 -7.67 -15.16
N ASN A 35 -12.74 -6.57 -14.47
CA ASN A 35 -11.76 -5.58 -13.99
C ASN A 35 -11.89 -5.21 -12.51
N LYS A 36 -12.62 -6.00 -11.73
CA LYS A 36 -12.87 -5.75 -10.31
C LYS A 36 -12.83 -7.04 -9.51
N ILE A 37 -12.22 -7.00 -8.33
CA ILE A 37 -12.29 -8.03 -7.30
C ILE A 37 -12.99 -7.45 -6.10
N GLU A 38 -13.94 -8.21 -5.56
CA GLU A 38 -14.58 -7.95 -4.28
C GLU A 38 -14.32 -9.15 -3.37
N ALA A 39 -13.98 -8.87 -2.12
CA ALA A 39 -13.70 -9.88 -1.12
C ALA A 39 -14.40 -9.51 0.18
N VAL A 40 -15.07 -10.50 0.79
CA VAL A 40 -15.58 -10.40 2.16
C VAL A 40 -14.59 -11.12 3.05
N ILE A 41 -13.99 -10.39 3.98
CA ILE A 41 -12.96 -10.91 4.88
C ILE A 41 -13.55 -10.98 6.28
N GLU A 42 -13.64 -12.19 6.82
CA GLU A 42 -14.05 -12.45 8.21
C GLU A 42 -12.92 -13.17 8.94
N LEU A 43 -12.42 -12.55 10.02
CA LEU A 43 -11.35 -13.09 10.85
C LEU A 43 -11.80 -13.27 12.30
N ALA A 44 -11.04 -14.08 13.04
CA ALA A 44 -11.30 -14.33 14.46
C ALA A 44 -11.37 -13.01 15.27
N GLY A 45 -12.27 -12.97 16.26
CA GLY A 45 -12.49 -11.78 17.08
C GLY A 45 -13.49 -10.78 16.49
N GLY A 46 -14.22 -11.16 15.44
CA GLY A 46 -15.23 -10.30 14.80
C GLY A 46 -14.60 -9.16 13.99
N ILE A 47 -13.43 -9.41 13.40
CA ILE A 47 -12.71 -8.44 12.57
C ILE A 47 -13.14 -8.69 11.12
N GLU A 48 -13.86 -7.73 10.56
CA GLU A 48 -14.59 -7.89 9.30
C GLU A 48 -14.32 -6.71 8.36
N ALA A 49 -14.14 -6.99 7.06
CA ALA A 49 -14.03 -5.97 6.05
C ALA A 49 -14.52 -6.41 4.67
N ASP A 50 -15.17 -5.49 3.96
CA ASP A 50 -15.30 -5.58 2.51
C ASP A 50 -14.05 -4.96 1.88
N PHE A 51 -13.36 -5.74 1.07
CA PHE A 51 -12.18 -5.32 0.33
C PHE A 51 -12.47 -5.32 -1.16
N THR A 52 -12.20 -4.20 -1.82
CA THR A 52 -12.39 -4.07 -3.27
C THR A 52 -11.10 -3.62 -3.94
N ILE A 53 -10.74 -4.29 -5.04
CA ILE A 53 -9.72 -3.86 -5.97
C ILE A 53 -10.37 -3.59 -7.32
N SER A 54 -10.17 -2.39 -7.87
CA SER A 54 -10.63 -2.04 -9.22
C SER A 54 -9.45 -1.65 -10.10
N PHE A 55 -9.44 -2.17 -11.33
CA PHE A 55 -8.43 -1.91 -12.35
C PHE A 55 -9.00 -1.03 -13.47
N GLU A 56 -8.17 -0.14 -14.03
CA GLU A 56 -8.50 0.55 -15.28
C GLU A 56 -8.58 -0.44 -16.45
N ASN A 57 -7.53 -1.23 -16.63
CA ASN A 57 -7.43 -2.30 -17.61
C ASN A 57 -6.61 -3.46 -17.02
N VAL A 58 -7.09 -4.70 -17.13
CA VAL A 58 -6.43 -5.87 -16.54
C VAL A 58 -6.61 -7.11 -17.41
N ILE A 59 -5.57 -7.93 -17.43
CA ILE A 59 -5.51 -9.20 -18.15
C ILE A 59 -5.09 -10.29 -17.17
N GLY A 60 -5.72 -11.45 -17.27
CA GLY A 60 -5.42 -12.61 -16.42
C GLY A 60 -6.01 -12.53 -15.02
N LEU A 61 -6.96 -11.63 -14.77
CA LEU A 61 -7.63 -11.49 -13.47
C LEU A 61 -8.57 -12.67 -13.18
N ASN A 62 -8.23 -13.45 -12.17
CA ASN A 62 -9.04 -14.50 -11.59
C ASN A 62 -8.64 -14.76 -10.11
N GLU A 63 -9.39 -15.58 -9.40
CA GLU A 63 -9.16 -15.90 -7.98
C GLU A 63 -7.78 -16.49 -7.70
N GLU A 64 -7.27 -17.35 -8.59
CA GLU A 64 -5.95 -17.99 -8.43
C GLU A 64 -4.79 -17.02 -8.73
N SER A 65 -5.03 -16.02 -9.59
CA SER A 65 -4.02 -15.08 -10.05
C SER A 65 -3.70 -13.97 -9.05
N ILE A 66 -4.67 -13.57 -8.21
CA ILE A 66 -4.56 -12.34 -7.40
C ILE A 66 -3.71 -12.52 -6.15
N GLY A 67 -3.67 -13.74 -5.59
CA GLY A 67 -2.94 -14.04 -4.36
C GLY A 67 -3.40 -13.18 -3.17
N LEU A 68 -4.71 -13.07 -2.97
CA LEU A 68 -5.29 -12.35 -1.84
C LEU A 68 -5.25 -13.21 -0.58
N SER A 69 -4.79 -12.63 0.52
CA SER A 69 -4.87 -13.22 1.86
C SER A 69 -5.09 -12.14 2.90
N ALA A 70 -5.61 -12.51 4.06
CA ALA A 70 -5.78 -11.61 5.19
C ALA A 70 -5.49 -12.33 6.51
N GLU A 71 -4.93 -11.59 7.47
CA GLU A 71 -4.64 -12.09 8.80
C GLU A 71 -4.83 -11.02 9.87
N VAL A 72 -5.06 -11.48 11.11
CA VAL A 72 -5.00 -10.63 12.31
C VAL A 72 -3.54 -10.53 12.73
N VAL A 73 -3.01 -9.32 12.81
CA VAL A 73 -1.63 -9.08 13.24
C VAL A 73 -1.53 -8.82 14.74
N ASP A 74 -0.41 -9.21 15.33
CA ASP A 74 -0.03 -8.75 16.66
C ASP A 74 0.39 -7.28 16.59
N ILE A 75 -0.40 -6.42 17.22
CA ILE A 75 -0.15 -4.97 17.24
C ILE A 75 1.12 -4.57 18.00
N THR A 76 1.74 -5.52 18.69
CA THR A 76 3.01 -5.34 19.42
C THR A 76 4.21 -5.97 18.71
N ASP A 77 4.01 -6.62 17.55
CA ASP A 77 5.10 -7.21 16.77
C ASP A 77 6.09 -6.14 16.30
N LEU A 78 7.31 -6.20 16.82
CA LEU A 78 8.38 -5.27 16.47
C LEU A 78 8.75 -5.32 14.98
N ASN A 79 8.60 -6.47 14.31
CA ASN A 79 8.89 -6.55 12.87
C ASN A 79 7.90 -5.73 12.07
N LEU A 80 6.62 -5.74 12.46
CA LEU A 80 5.60 -4.91 11.84
C LEU A 80 5.75 -3.44 12.22
N LEU A 81 5.96 -3.14 13.51
CA LEU A 81 6.09 -1.77 14.01
C LEU A 81 7.29 -1.04 13.38
N ASN A 82 8.42 -1.73 13.16
CA ASN A 82 9.60 -1.17 12.49
C ASN A 82 9.36 -0.82 11.01
N ARG A 83 8.27 -1.30 10.42
CA ARG A 83 7.88 -0.98 9.03
C ARG A 83 6.93 0.22 8.97
N LEU A 84 6.45 0.73 10.11
CA LEU A 84 5.61 1.92 10.16
C LEU A 84 6.46 3.19 10.08
N PRO A 85 5.94 4.31 9.54
CA PRO A 85 6.75 5.50 9.32
C PRO A 85 7.12 6.26 10.60
N SER A 86 6.45 5.99 11.74
CA SER A 86 6.83 6.52 13.06
C SER A 86 6.23 5.64 14.15
N VAL A 87 7.04 4.92 14.92
CA VAL A 87 6.55 4.10 16.05
C VAL A 87 5.92 4.93 17.18
N LEU A 88 6.14 6.24 17.21
CA LEU A 88 5.58 7.16 18.21
C LEU A 88 4.26 7.78 17.75
N ASP A 89 4.13 8.03 16.44
CA ASP A 89 3.02 8.79 15.88
C ASP A 89 2.10 7.94 14.99
N THR A 90 2.41 6.66 14.79
CA THR A 90 1.52 5.73 14.09
C THR A 90 1.17 4.55 14.97
N ASN A 91 -0.12 4.26 15.08
CA ASN A 91 -0.65 3.28 16.01
C ASN A 91 -1.55 2.27 15.29
N LEU A 92 -1.22 0.99 15.43
CA LEU A 92 -2.12 -0.10 15.05
C LEU A 92 -3.32 -0.13 16.01
N LEU A 93 -4.48 -0.51 15.47
CA LEU A 93 -5.76 -0.40 16.17
C LEU A 93 -6.18 -1.77 16.67
N SER A 94 -6.41 -1.92 17.96
CA SER A 94 -6.93 -3.19 18.53
C SER A 94 -8.31 -3.55 18.01
N ALA A 95 -9.10 -2.55 17.57
CA ALA A 95 -10.42 -2.75 16.99
C ALA A 95 -10.37 -3.28 15.55
N PHE A 96 -9.26 -3.08 14.83
CA PHE A 96 -9.11 -3.53 13.44
C PHE A 96 -7.64 -3.85 13.10
N PRO A 97 -7.05 -4.89 13.70
CA PRO A 97 -5.66 -5.30 13.47
C PRO A 97 -5.55 -6.20 12.23
N MET A 98 -6.14 -5.80 11.09
CA MET A 98 -6.18 -6.61 9.87
C MET A 98 -5.06 -6.20 8.91
N LEU A 99 -4.22 -7.16 8.51
CA LEU A 99 -3.26 -7.04 7.41
C LEU A 99 -3.81 -7.79 6.19
N ILE A 100 -4.06 -7.04 5.11
CA ILE A 100 -4.47 -7.62 3.82
C ILE A 100 -3.24 -7.69 2.92
N THR A 101 -2.91 -8.87 2.40
CA THR A 101 -1.82 -9.06 1.45
C THR A 101 -2.37 -9.40 0.09
N VAL A 102 -1.99 -8.61 -0.92
CA VAL A 102 -2.24 -8.93 -2.34
C VAL A 102 -0.89 -9.21 -2.98
N GLU A 103 -0.65 -10.46 -3.32
CA GLU A 103 0.61 -10.90 -3.91
C GLU A 103 0.34 -11.85 -5.09
N PRO A 104 0.15 -11.30 -6.29
CA PRO A 104 -0.11 -12.12 -7.47
C PRO A 104 1.00 -13.09 -7.77
N LEU A 105 0.64 -14.31 -8.14
CA LEU A 105 1.60 -15.33 -8.53
C LEU A 105 2.25 -14.96 -9.87
N SER A 106 3.58 -14.92 -9.90
CA SER A 106 4.35 -14.53 -11.10
C SER A 106 4.13 -15.44 -12.30
N SER A 107 3.62 -16.66 -12.09
CA SER A 107 3.33 -17.64 -13.15
C SER A 107 1.93 -17.55 -13.73
N GLN A 108 1.03 -16.73 -13.16
CA GLN A 108 -0.39 -16.68 -13.54
C GLN A 108 -0.70 -15.59 -14.58
N GLY A 109 0.31 -14.83 -15.02
CA GLY A 109 0.17 -13.89 -16.13
C GLY A 109 -0.70 -12.66 -15.85
N LEU A 110 -0.99 -12.37 -14.57
CA LEU A 110 -1.72 -11.16 -14.20
C LEU A 110 -0.91 -9.92 -14.62
N SER A 111 -1.55 -9.01 -15.35
CA SER A 111 -1.01 -7.70 -15.71
C SER A 111 -2.10 -6.65 -15.75
N PHE A 112 -1.76 -5.40 -15.46
CA PHE A 112 -2.70 -4.29 -15.58
C PHE A 112 -2.03 -3.04 -16.11
N GLU A 113 -2.84 -2.13 -16.62
CA GLU A 113 -2.43 -0.79 -17.05
C GLU A 113 -3.02 0.24 -16.10
N GLY A 114 -2.31 1.33 -15.85
CA GLY A 114 -2.83 2.47 -15.11
C GLY A 114 -2.95 2.28 -13.62
N LEU A 115 -3.91 2.98 -13.00
CA LEU A 115 -4.11 2.90 -11.56
C LEU A 115 -4.92 1.67 -11.16
N VAL A 116 -4.50 1.09 -10.05
CA VAL A 116 -5.34 0.21 -9.23
C VAL A 116 -5.93 1.05 -8.10
N THR A 117 -7.24 0.95 -7.94
CA THR A 117 -7.95 1.52 -6.78
C THR A 117 -8.21 0.43 -5.76
N VAL A 118 -7.88 0.71 -4.51
CA VAL A 118 -8.13 -0.18 -3.37
C VAL A 118 -9.10 0.50 -2.41
N ASP A 119 -10.15 -0.19 -2.01
CA ASP A 119 -11.18 0.27 -1.09
C ASP A 119 -11.31 -0.76 0.06
N ILE A 120 -11.19 -0.30 1.31
CA ILE A 120 -11.47 -1.10 2.50
C ILE A 120 -12.65 -0.45 3.20
N HIS A 121 -13.70 -1.23 3.43
CA HIS A 121 -14.85 -0.86 4.23
C HIS A 121 -14.96 -1.79 5.44
N THR A 122 -15.13 -1.23 6.64
CA THR A 122 -15.30 -2.02 7.85
C THR A 122 -16.26 -1.35 8.83
N HIS A 123 -17.03 -2.17 9.54
CA HIS A 123 -17.87 -1.73 10.65
C HIS A 123 -17.12 -1.67 11.99
N ASN A 124 -15.92 -2.25 12.08
CA ASN A 124 -15.11 -2.21 13.30
C ASN A 124 -14.55 -0.82 13.63
N LEU A 125 -14.49 0.06 12.63
CA LEU A 125 -14.02 1.44 12.76
C LEU A 125 -15.13 2.40 12.35
N GLU A 126 -15.20 3.54 13.04
CA GLU A 126 -16.16 4.60 12.72
C GLU A 126 -15.45 5.81 12.12
N TYR A 127 -16.05 6.39 11.09
CA TYR A 127 -15.63 7.69 10.61
C TYR A 127 -16.14 8.79 11.52
N THR A 128 -15.21 9.53 12.10
CA THR A 128 -15.47 10.81 12.77
C THR A 128 -14.71 11.92 12.06
N ALA A 129 -15.27 13.12 12.03
CA ALA A 129 -14.59 14.28 11.43
C ALA A 129 -13.25 14.52 12.15
N GLY A 130 -12.16 14.65 11.39
CA GLY A 130 -10.81 14.78 11.95
C GLY A 130 -10.16 13.47 12.37
N THR A 131 -10.76 12.31 12.08
CA THR A 131 -10.19 11.00 12.41
C THR A 131 -8.75 10.86 11.87
N PRO A 132 -7.80 10.30 12.67
CA PRO A 132 -6.43 10.05 12.23
C PRO A 132 -6.30 8.77 11.41
N LEU A 133 -7.39 8.02 11.21
CA LEU A 133 -7.38 6.76 10.47
C LEU A 133 -6.95 6.98 9.01
N ARG A 134 -5.96 6.22 8.55
CA ARG A 134 -5.44 6.28 7.17
C ARG A 134 -5.18 4.88 6.63
N LEU A 135 -5.30 4.74 5.31
CA LEU A 135 -4.93 3.54 4.58
C LEU A 135 -3.46 3.59 4.20
N PHE A 136 -2.70 2.59 4.66
CA PHE A 136 -1.30 2.41 4.36
C PHE A 136 -1.07 1.23 3.44
N LYS A 137 -0.01 1.30 2.62
CA LYS A 137 0.50 0.15 1.87
C LYS A 137 2.00 -0.02 2.01
N ALA A 138 2.47 -1.26 1.87
CA ALA A 138 3.90 -1.59 1.77
C ALA A 138 4.13 -2.70 0.73
N PRO A 139 5.27 -2.72 0.01
CA PRO A 139 5.70 -3.97 -0.61
C PRO A 139 5.98 -5.03 0.49
N LEU A 140 6.01 -6.31 0.12
CA LEU A 140 6.34 -7.38 1.07
C LEU A 140 7.65 -7.08 1.82
N GLY A 141 7.57 -7.04 3.15
CA GLY A 141 8.72 -6.76 4.03
C GLY A 141 9.22 -5.30 4.02
N GLY A 142 8.67 -4.42 3.17
CA GLY A 142 9.08 -3.01 3.12
C GLY A 142 8.27 -2.09 4.03
N GLU A 143 8.62 -0.81 3.99
CA GLU A 143 7.97 0.23 4.80
C GLU A 143 6.55 0.58 4.31
N PHE A 144 5.66 0.81 5.26
CA PHE A 144 4.30 1.28 5.04
C PHE A 144 4.28 2.78 4.75
N LYS A 145 3.51 3.14 3.71
CA LYS A 145 3.29 4.52 3.29
C LYS A 145 1.79 4.80 3.19
N ASP A 146 1.38 5.97 3.67
CA ASP A 146 0.00 6.44 3.56
C ASP A 146 -0.35 6.65 2.09
N ILE A 147 -1.38 5.94 1.62
CA ILE A 147 -1.94 6.02 0.26
C ILE A 147 -3.36 6.57 0.23
N THR A 148 -3.87 7.06 1.36
CA THR A 148 -5.24 7.55 1.49
C THR A 148 -5.50 8.62 0.43
N MET A 149 -6.63 8.48 -0.25
CA MET A 149 -7.13 9.40 -1.28
C MET A 149 -8.51 9.93 -0.92
N THR A 150 -9.37 9.07 -0.33
CA THR A 150 -10.67 9.47 0.21
C THR A 150 -11.00 8.68 1.46
N MET A 151 -11.82 9.29 2.31
CA MET A 151 -12.45 8.65 3.47
C MET A 151 -13.97 8.92 3.41
N GLY A 152 -14.78 7.96 3.84
CA GLY A 152 -16.25 8.07 3.83
C GLY A 152 -16.87 8.06 5.23
N SER A 153 -18.06 8.66 5.37
CA SER A 153 -18.82 8.76 6.63
C SER A 153 -19.66 7.51 6.93
N GLY A 154 -19.89 7.23 8.22
CA GLY A 154 -20.59 6.04 8.70
C GLY A 154 -19.60 4.99 9.19
N SER A 155 -19.80 3.72 8.82
CA SER A 155 -18.74 2.71 8.89
C SER A 155 -17.53 3.17 8.08
N TYR A 156 -16.34 2.99 8.64
CA TYR A 156 -15.14 3.57 8.06
C TYR A 156 -14.88 2.98 6.68
N ARG A 157 -14.66 3.87 5.71
CA ARG A 157 -14.26 3.52 4.35
C ARG A 157 -13.01 4.29 4.01
N ALA A 158 -11.95 3.60 3.63
CA ALA A 158 -10.73 4.22 3.15
C ALA A 158 -10.40 3.72 1.75
N ARG A 159 -10.08 4.66 0.87
CA ARG A 159 -9.67 4.37 -0.50
C ARG A 159 -8.29 4.92 -0.77
N GLY A 160 -7.50 4.15 -1.50
CA GLY A 160 -6.19 4.55 -2.00
C GLY A 160 -5.99 4.10 -3.44
N THR A 161 -4.86 4.51 -4.02
CA THR A 161 -4.46 4.09 -5.36
C THR A 161 -3.01 3.61 -5.36
N THR A 162 -2.67 2.73 -6.28
CA THR A 162 -1.33 2.15 -6.42
C THR A 162 -1.07 1.75 -7.87
N GLY A 163 0.19 1.73 -8.30
CA GLY A 163 0.62 1.15 -9.59
C GLY A 163 1.27 -0.22 -9.43
N LYS A 164 1.25 -0.80 -8.21
CA LYS A 164 1.73 -2.15 -7.90
C LYS A 164 1.00 -2.78 -6.72
N PHE A 165 1.12 -4.10 -6.58
CA PHE A 165 0.55 -4.83 -5.45
C PHE A 165 1.40 -4.73 -4.18
N SER A 166 0.76 -4.96 -3.03
CA SER A 166 1.26 -4.56 -1.72
C SER A 166 0.47 -5.26 -0.61
N GLN A 167 0.98 -5.11 0.62
CA GLN A 167 0.23 -5.32 1.85
C GLN A 167 -0.48 -4.02 2.25
N PHE A 168 -1.64 -4.11 2.89
CA PHE A 168 -2.48 -2.98 3.28
C PHE A 168 -2.87 -3.05 4.75
N LEU A 169 -2.89 -1.88 5.40
CA LEU A 169 -3.30 -1.69 6.79
C LEU A 169 -4.15 -0.42 6.92
N ILE A 170 -5.09 -0.43 7.85
CA ILE A 170 -5.66 0.81 8.40
C ILE A 170 -5.06 1.03 9.80
N LEU A 171 -4.51 2.22 10.03
CA LEU A 171 -3.93 2.59 11.32
C LEU A 171 -4.20 4.07 11.61
N ALA A 172 -4.00 4.48 12.87
CA ALA A 172 -4.06 5.90 13.24
C ALA A 172 -2.72 6.59 12.97
N ASP A 173 -2.73 7.64 12.15
CA ASP A 173 -1.58 8.49 11.84
C ASP A 173 -1.72 9.85 12.53
N LEU A 174 -0.92 10.05 13.58
CA LEU A 174 -0.89 11.24 14.43
C LEU A 174 0.28 12.17 14.07
N ARG A 175 1.06 11.84 13.01
CA ARG A 175 2.13 12.72 12.54
C ARG A 175 1.55 14.08 12.18
N LEU A 176 2.33 15.14 12.40
CA LEU A 176 1.94 16.49 12.00
C LEU A 176 1.57 16.52 10.51
N PRO A 177 0.45 17.18 10.13
CA PRO A 177 0.02 17.23 8.72
C PRO A 177 1.11 17.74 7.77
N THR A 178 1.92 18.72 8.20
CA THR A 178 3.06 19.24 7.45
C THR A 178 4.14 18.18 7.20
N THR A 179 4.44 17.35 8.20
CA THR A 179 5.38 16.22 8.07
C THR A 179 4.86 15.20 7.05
N VAL A 180 3.57 14.88 7.07
CA VAL A 180 2.95 13.96 6.10
C VAL A 180 3.03 14.52 4.68
N VAL A 181 2.69 15.81 4.48
CA VAL A 181 2.79 16.50 3.19
C VAL A 181 4.22 16.47 2.66
N ASN A 182 5.20 16.86 3.49
CA ASN A 182 6.61 16.88 3.08
C ASN A 182 7.14 15.47 2.76
N THR A 183 6.73 14.46 3.53
CA THR A 183 7.08 13.05 3.28
C THR A 183 6.52 12.57 1.94
N LYS A 184 5.26 12.88 1.63
CA LYS A 184 4.62 12.51 0.37
C LYS A 184 5.24 13.25 -0.83
N MET A 185 5.59 14.52 -0.68
CA MET A 185 6.32 15.29 -1.68
C MET A 185 7.70 14.69 -1.96
N SER A 186 8.46 14.35 -0.91
CA SER A 186 9.76 13.69 -1.03
C SER A 186 9.66 12.31 -1.69
N ASN A 187 8.65 11.51 -1.31
CA ASN A 187 8.38 10.22 -1.96
C ASN A 187 8.10 10.37 -3.45
N LEU A 188 7.25 11.32 -3.85
CA LEU A 188 6.96 11.58 -5.26
C LEU A 188 8.20 12.01 -6.04
N ALA A 189 8.98 12.96 -5.51
CA ALA A 189 10.22 13.42 -6.14
C ALA A 189 11.28 12.31 -6.27
N THR A 190 11.44 11.50 -5.22
CA THR A 190 12.39 10.37 -5.23
C THR A 190 11.99 9.31 -6.27
N ASN A 191 10.70 8.97 -6.35
CA ASN A 191 10.24 8.00 -7.35
C ASN A 191 10.38 8.54 -8.77
N LEU A 192 10.06 9.81 -9.02
CA LEU A 192 10.31 10.43 -10.32
C LEU A 192 11.79 10.32 -10.72
N SER A 193 12.71 10.62 -9.80
CA SER A 193 14.14 10.50 -10.05
C SER A 193 14.56 9.07 -10.36
N ASN A 194 14.05 8.09 -9.60
CA ASN A 194 14.33 6.66 -9.82
C ASN A 194 13.81 6.16 -11.18
N PHE A 195 12.72 6.72 -11.69
CA PHE A 195 12.15 6.37 -13.00
C PHE A 195 12.74 7.17 -14.16
N SER A 196 13.73 8.04 -13.93
CA SER A 196 14.29 8.92 -14.96
C SER A 196 14.81 8.18 -16.20
N THR A 197 15.35 6.97 -16.04
CA THR A 197 15.85 6.14 -17.16
C THR A 197 14.76 5.39 -17.90
N GLN A 198 13.53 5.39 -17.39
CA GLN A 198 12.37 4.72 -17.98
C GLN A 198 11.49 5.69 -18.80
N MET A 199 11.93 6.93 -19.00
CA MET A 199 11.20 7.93 -19.79
C MET A 199 12.16 8.83 -20.57
N SER A 200 11.61 9.62 -21.50
CA SER A 200 12.42 10.59 -22.24
C SER A 200 12.95 11.71 -21.34
N ALA A 201 14.13 12.26 -21.67
CA ALA A 201 14.73 13.36 -20.92
C ALA A 201 13.84 14.62 -20.90
N ALA A 202 13.07 14.84 -21.97
CA ALA A 202 12.11 15.92 -22.07
C ALA A 202 10.95 15.74 -21.08
N THR A 203 10.35 14.55 -21.03
CA THR A 203 9.27 14.21 -20.10
C THR A 203 9.73 14.29 -18.65
N TYR A 204 10.91 13.75 -18.32
CA TYR A 204 11.50 13.87 -16.99
C TYR A 204 11.70 15.32 -16.56
N THR A 205 12.22 16.16 -17.46
CA THR A 205 12.47 17.59 -17.19
C THR A 205 11.15 18.34 -16.92
N ALA A 206 10.11 18.07 -17.72
CA ALA A 206 8.79 18.69 -17.54
C ALA A 206 8.14 18.30 -16.20
N LEU A 207 8.17 17.01 -15.85
CA LEU A 207 7.65 16.51 -14.58
C LEU A 207 8.43 17.08 -13.38
N SER A 208 9.76 17.12 -13.48
CA SER A 208 10.64 17.67 -12.43
C SER A 208 10.38 19.16 -12.20
N ALA A 209 10.18 19.93 -13.27
CA ALA A 209 9.83 21.34 -13.17
C ALA A 209 8.50 21.53 -12.40
N LYS A 210 7.48 20.71 -12.67
CA LYS A 210 6.21 20.77 -11.94
C LYS A 210 6.36 20.40 -10.47
N LEU A 211 7.15 19.38 -10.14
CA LEU A 211 7.41 19.04 -8.74
C LEU A 211 8.15 20.16 -7.98
N ASN A 212 9.06 20.88 -8.65
CA ASN A 212 9.71 22.06 -8.06
C ASN A 212 8.70 23.19 -7.78
N GLU A 213 7.76 23.46 -8.70
CA GLU A 213 6.68 24.42 -8.48
C GLU A 213 5.81 24.01 -7.26
N VAL A 214 5.41 22.73 -7.18
CA VAL A 214 4.64 22.20 -6.03
C VAL A 214 5.41 22.39 -4.72
N GLN A 215 6.70 22.06 -4.68
CA GLN A 215 7.53 22.18 -3.49
C GLN A 215 7.67 23.64 -3.02
N GLN A 216 7.86 24.58 -3.95
CA GLN A 216 7.91 26.02 -3.64
C GLN A 216 6.59 26.50 -3.05
N LEU A 217 5.46 26.06 -3.60
CA LEU A 217 4.12 26.41 -3.12
C LEU A 217 3.83 25.83 -1.73
N ILE A 218 4.26 24.60 -1.45
CA ILE A 218 4.20 24.00 -0.11
C ILE A 218 5.02 24.82 0.89
N ALA A 219 6.22 25.27 0.51
CA ALA A 219 7.10 26.03 1.40
C ALA A 219 6.50 27.39 1.82
N VAL A 220 5.72 28.03 0.93
CA VAL A 220 4.97 29.27 1.24
C VAL A 220 3.52 29.01 1.69
N GLN A 221 3.19 27.75 2.02
CA GLN A 221 1.87 27.32 2.51
C GLN A 221 0.70 27.60 1.56
N ASN A 222 0.97 27.73 0.26
CA ASN A 222 -0.05 27.90 -0.77
C ASN A 222 -0.53 26.53 -1.29
N TYR A 223 -1.24 25.79 -0.44
CA TYR A 223 -1.62 24.40 -0.71
C TYR A 223 -2.66 24.25 -1.82
N THR A 224 -3.53 25.25 -1.99
CA THR A 224 -4.48 25.32 -3.12
C THR A 224 -3.74 25.32 -4.45
N GLN A 225 -2.81 26.26 -4.67
CA GLN A 225 -2.04 26.29 -5.92
C GLN A 225 -1.10 25.09 -6.05
N ALA A 226 -0.56 24.56 -4.94
CA ALA A 226 0.24 23.34 -4.97
C ALA A 226 -0.58 22.15 -5.51
N SER A 227 -1.85 22.03 -5.10
CA SER A 227 -2.79 21.04 -5.63
C SER A 227 -3.05 21.25 -7.13
N ASP A 228 -3.17 22.48 -7.60
CA ASP A 228 -3.35 22.77 -9.03
C ASP A 228 -2.13 22.36 -9.85
N LYS A 229 -0.92 22.62 -9.34
CA LYS A 229 0.33 22.16 -9.97
C LYS A 229 0.49 20.65 -9.97
N LEU A 230 -0.05 19.95 -8.98
CA LEU A 230 -0.15 18.49 -9.03
C LEU A 230 -1.14 17.99 -10.09
N ASN A 231 -2.22 18.73 -10.39
CA ASN A 231 -3.09 18.39 -11.51
C ASN A 231 -2.37 18.55 -12.85
N GLU A 232 -1.59 19.62 -13.03
CA GLU A 232 -0.74 19.80 -14.22
C GLU A 232 0.30 18.67 -14.34
N PHE A 233 0.96 18.28 -13.23
CA PHE A 233 1.87 17.13 -13.20
C PHE A 233 1.17 15.86 -13.68
N LYS A 234 -0.02 15.56 -13.15
CA LYS A 234 -0.80 14.38 -13.54
C LYS A 234 -1.21 14.40 -15.01
N GLN A 235 -1.55 15.56 -15.55
CA GLN A 235 -1.88 15.70 -16.98
C GLN A 235 -0.67 15.38 -17.88
N ILE A 236 0.55 15.74 -17.47
CA ILE A 236 1.76 15.37 -18.20
C ILE A 236 1.97 13.85 -18.15
N VAL A 237 1.79 13.21 -16.99
CA VAL A 237 1.89 11.74 -16.87
C VAL A 237 0.84 11.07 -17.76
N GLU A 238 -0.40 11.52 -17.71
CA GLU A 238 -1.50 10.96 -18.51
C GLU A 238 -1.29 11.13 -20.02
N ALA A 239 -0.71 12.25 -20.46
CA ALA A 239 -0.41 12.45 -21.88
C ALA A 239 0.76 11.58 -22.38
N ALA A 240 1.64 11.13 -21.48
CA ALA A 240 2.86 10.40 -21.80
C ALA A 240 2.78 8.89 -21.52
N ARG A 241 1.79 8.43 -20.74
CA ARG A 241 1.62 7.02 -20.38
C ARG A 241 1.43 6.13 -21.62
N GLY A 242 2.05 4.96 -21.62
CA GLY A 242 2.03 4.00 -22.73
C GLY A 242 2.82 4.42 -23.97
N LEU A 243 3.34 5.66 -24.01
CA LEU A 243 4.14 6.20 -25.11
C LEU A 243 5.59 6.42 -24.66
N ASP A 244 5.77 7.38 -23.76
CA ASP A 244 7.07 7.80 -23.22
C ASP A 244 7.27 7.32 -21.78
N ILE A 245 6.20 6.95 -21.08
CA ILE A 245 6.23 6.45 -19.70
C ILE A 245 5.58 5.05 -19.68
N PRO A 246 6.27 4.01 -19.18
CA PRO A 246 5.70 2.70 -18.97
C PRO A 246 4.43 2.77 -18.09
N ASP A 247 3.38 2.11 -18.56
CA ASP A 247 2.04 2.10 -17.95
C ASP A 247 1.60 0.69 -17.52
N VAL A 248 2.42 -0.32 -17.79
CA VAL A 248 2.03 -1.72 -17.57
C VAL A 248 2.75 -2.28 -16.36
N TRP A 249 2.00 -2.90 -15.46
CA TRP A 249 2.56 -3.75 -14.41
C TRP A 249 2.31 -5.22 -14.78
N ARG A 250 3.29 -6.09 -14.51
CA ARG A 250 3.13 -7.55 -14.67
C ARG A 250 3.56 -8.30 -13.43
N SER A 251 2.87 -9.41 -13.16
CA SER A 251 3.18 -10.34 -12.06
C SER A 251 4.56 -10.99 -12.15
N SER A 252 5.14 -11.06 -13.34
CA SER A 252 6.55 -11.42 -13.57
C SER A 252 7.55 -10.40 -13.03
N ARG A 253 7.11 -9.19 -12.67
CA ARG A 253 7.94 -8.08 -12.15
C ARG A 253 9.08 -7.66 -13.09
N ASP A 254 8.88 -7.87 -14.39
CA ASP A 254 9.79 -7.51 -15.48
C ASP A 254 9.56 -6.07 -16.00
N ILE A 255 8.40 -5.47 -15.71
CA ILE A 255 8.03 -4.12 -16.11
C ILE A 255 7.40 -3.38 -14.93
N ASP A 256 7.83 -2.12 -14.74
CA ASP A 256 7.24 -1.19 -13.80
C ASP A 256 6.12 -0.39 -14.45
N ASN A 257 5.00 -0.25 -13.73
CA ASN A 257 3.97 0.73 -14.08
C ASN A 257 4.34 2.10 -13.50
N VAL A 258 5.26 2.77 -14.20
CA VAL A 258 5.77 4.08 -13.81
C VAL A 258 4.65 5.12 -13.78
N ALA A 259 3.80 5.15 -14.81
CA ALA A 259 2.69 6.11 -14.89
C ALA A 259 1.72 5.94 -13.71
N GLY A 260 1.28 4.73 -13.44
CA GLY A 260 0.40 4.39 -12.32
C GLY A 260 1.01 4.73 -10.96
N GLU A 261 2.28 4.42 -10.72
CA GLU A 261 2.95 4.78 -9.46
C GLU A 261 3.06 6.31 -9.26
N LEU A 262 3.44 7.06 -10.30
CA LEU A 262 3.52 8.53 -10.23
C LEU A 262 2.14 9.16 -9.99
N MET A 263 1.11 8.67 -10.68
CA MET A 263 -0.28 9.11 -10.49
C MET A 263 -0.80 8.81 -9.08
N ALA A 264 -0.49 7.63 -8.54
CA ALA A 264 -0.89 7.23 -7.19
C ALA A 264 -0.24 8.10 -6.11
N LEU A 265 1.07 8.37 -6.24
CA LEU A 265 1.81 9.26 -5.33
C LEU A 265 1.28 10.70 -5.39
N ALA A 266 0.97 11.22 -6.57
CA ALA A 266 0.36 12.53 -6.74
C ALA A 266 -1.05 12.61 -6.12
N ASN A 267 -1.88 11.57 -6.28
CA ASN A 267 -3.22 11.51 -5.72
C ASN A 267 -3.21 11.59 -4.18
N THR A 268 -2.34 10.82 -3.53
CA THR A 268 -2.28 10.82 -2.07
C THR A 268 -1.64 12.09 -1.49
N LEU A 269 -0.68 12.71 -2.19
CA LEU A 269 -0.17 14.03 -1.81
C LEU A 269 -1.28 15.09 -1.89
N ARG A 270 -2.05 15.11 -2.98
CA ARG A 270 -3.18 16.03 -3.15
C ARG A 270 -4.23 15.86 -2.05
N PHE A 271 -4.51 14.63 -1.64
CA PHE A 271 -5.38 14.36 -0.49
C PHE A 271 -4.85 15.04 0.78
N SER A 272 -3.56 14.89 1.10
CA SER A 272 -2.96 15.53 2.28
C SER A 272 -2.93 17.05 2.19
N LEU A 273 -2.69 17.64 1.01
CA LEU A 273 -2.77 19.09 0.80
C LEU A 273 -4.16 19.64 1.10
N ARG A 274 -5.22 18.92 0.71
CA ARG A 274 -6.60 19.31 1.03
C ARG A 274 -6.90 19.25 2.54
N LEU A 275 -6.28 18.33 3.27
CA LEU A 275 -6.52 18.20 4.72
C LEU A 275 -5.86 19.31 5.54
N ILE A 276 -4.79 19.92 5.04
CA ILE A 276 -4.03 20.97 5.74
C ILE A 276 -4.37 22.39 5.26
N ASN A 277 -5.12 22.52 4.16
CA ASN A 277 -5.56 23.80 3.61
C ASN A 277 -6.75 24.36 4.38
#